data_AF-A0A1V4XKT5-F1
#
_entry.id   AF-A0A1V4XKT5-F1
#
_cell.length_a   1.000
_cell.length_b   1.000
_cell.length_c   1.000
_cell.angle_alpha   90.00
_cell.angle_beta   90.00
_cell.angle_gamma   90.00
#
_symmetry.space_group_name_H-M   'P 1'
#
loop_
_entity.id
_entity.type
_entity.pdbx_description
1 polymer ?
#
loop_
_entity_poly.entity_id
_entity_poly.type
_entity_poly.pdbx_seq_one_letter_code
_entity_poly.pdbx_strand_id
1 'polypeptide(L)'
;MLFPLNIPAMLVRLMYLVHAAGFVAIFAFFFIHLYLGTVGSPGSLPAMLTGWVTRAWLKKQHPKWLKEMEEHGTLVVYGEEKSSPHGH
;
A
#
# COMPACT_ATOMS: atom_id res chain seq x y z
N MET A 1 9.11 -10.34 29.00
CA MET A 1 10.41 -9.71 28.68
C MET A 1 11.47 -10.78 28.80
N LEU A 2 11.96 -11.30 27.67
CA LEU A 2 12.89 -12.43 27.61
C LEU A 2 14.31 -11.89 27.87
N PHE A 3 14.79 -11.95 29.12
CA PHE A 3 16.14 -11.50 29.46
C PHE A 3 17.18 -12.54 28.98
N PRO A 4 18.14 -12.18 28.12
CA PRO A 4 19.19 -13.10 27.71
C PRO A 4 20.44 -12.84 28.55
N LEU A 5 20.62 -13.60 29.63
CA LEU A 5 21.92 -13.67 30.32
C LEU A 5 23.04 -14.21 29.42
N ASN A 6 22.69 -14.78 28.26
CA ASN A 6 23.60 -15.37 27.29
C ASN A 6 23.96 -14.47 26.10
N ILE A 7 23.41 -13.26 25.98
CA ILE A 7 23.80 -12.34 24.90
C ILE A 7 24.88 -11.37 25.41
N PRO A 8 26.04 -11.26 24.73
CA PRO A 8 27.10 -10.34 25.11
C PRO A 8 26.57 -8.91 25.28
N ALA A 9 26.97 -8.24 26.37
CA ALA A 9 26.49 -6.89 26.70
C ALA A 9 26.74 -5.87 25.58
N MET A 10 27.80 -6.05 24.79
CA MET A 10 28.10 -5.22 23.62
C MET A 10 27.01 -5.33 22.54
N LEU A 11 26.56 -6.56 22.25
CA LEU A 11 25.56 -6.80 21.22
C LEU A 11 24.21 -6.17 21.60
N VAL A 12 23.81 -6.29 22.88
CA VAL A 12 22.58 -5.68 23.39
C VAL A 12 22.60 -4.16 23.22
N ARG A 13 23.73 -3.50 23.55
CA ARG A 13 23.89 -2.05 23.35
C ARG A 13 23.77 -1.65 21.87
N LEU A 14 24.37 -2.43 20.97
CA LEU A 14 24.23 -2.21 19.54
C LEU A 14 22.78 -2.40 19.06
N MET A 15 22.09 -3.43 19.56
CA MET A 15 20.68 -3.65 19.22
C MET A 15 19.80 -2.46 19.63
N TYR A 16 19.99 -1.91 20.82
CA TYR A 16 19.25 -0.71 21.23
C TYR A 16 19.53 0.50 20.33
N LEU A 17 20.79 0.70 19.94
CA LEU A 17 21.17 1.80 19.04
C LEU A 17 20.55 1.63 17.65
N VAL A 18 20.63 0.43 17.07
CA VAL A 18 20.04 0.11 15.76
C VAL A 18 18.52 0.18 15.82
N HIS A 19 17.89 -0.30 16.89
CA HIS A 19 16.45 -0.25 17.06
C HIS A 19 15.95 1.19 17.17
N ALA A 20 16.60 2.02 17.98
CA ALA A 20 16.28 3.44 18.09
C ALA A 20 16.47 4.18 16.75
N ALA A 21 17.58 3.93 16.05
CA ALA A 21 17.84 4.51 14.74
C ALA A 21 16.79 4.07 13.69
N GLY A 22 16.46 2.77 13.67
CA GLY A 22 15.43 2.22 12.78
C GLY A 22 14.05 2.78 13.07
N PHE A 23 13.70 2.95 14.35
CA PHE A 23 12.45 3.59 14.76
C PHE A 23 12.35 5.02 14.21
N VAL A 24 13.41 5.83 14.38
CA VAL A 24 13.43 7.20 13.85
C VAL A 24 13.31 7.22 12.33
N ALA A 25 14.00 6.32 11.63
CA ALA A 25 13.95 6.25 10.16
C ALA A 25 12.54 5.87 9.64
N ILE A 26 11.94 4.81 10.19
CA ILE A 26 10.59 4.36 9.80
C ILE A 26 9.54 5.40 10.18
N PHE A 27 9.69 6.03 11.34
CA PHE A 27 8.76 7.05 11.80
C PHE A 27 8.78 8.30 10.91
N ALA A 28 9.95 8.73 10.44
CA ALA A 28 10.05 9.80 9.45
C ALA A 28 9.40 9.39 8.11
N PHE A 29 9.67 8.17 7.63
CA PHE A 29 9.06 7.65 6.40
C PHE A 29 7.53 7.53 6.50
N PHE A 30 6.99 7.22 7.68
CA PHE A 30 5.56 7.11 7.91
C PHE A 30 4.81 8.40 7.54
N PHE A 31 5.36 9.58 7.87
CA PHE A 31 4.74 10.85 7.47
C PHE A 31 4.77 11.07 5.96
N ILE A 32 5.87 10.69 5.29
CA ILE A 32 5.97 10.76 3.83
C ILE A 32 4.92 9.83 3.19
N HIS A 33 4.79 8.61 3.70
CA HIS A 33 3.81 7.64 3.23
C HIS A 33 2.38 8.14 3.43
N LEU A 34 2.07 8.68 4.62
CA LEU A 34 0.76 9.25 4.93
C LEU A 34 0.43 10.41 4.00
N TYR A 35 1.38 11.31 3.76
CA TYR A 35 1.23 12.44 2.83
C TYR A 35 0.93 11.97 1.41
N LEU A 36 1.67 10.99 0.89
CA LEU A 36 1.45 10.44 -0.45
C LEU A 36 0.09 9.73 -0.57
N GLY A 37 -0.32 8.97 0.46
CA GLY A 37 -1.59 8.26 0.49
C GLY A 37 -2.83 9.16 0.64
N THR A 38 -2.67 10.32 1.27
CA THR A 38 -3.76 11.28 1.53
C THR A 38 -3.80 12.41 0.51
N VAL A 39 -2.78 13.26 0.50
CA VAL A 39 -2.74 14.53 -0.23
C VAL A 39 -2.10 14.36 -1.61
N GLY A 40 -1.02 13.58 -1.71
CA GLY A 40 -0.27 13.41 -2.96
C GLY A 40 -1.05 12.67 -4.06
N SER A 41 -1.95 11.77 -3.67
CA SER A 41 -2.77 10.99 -4.60
C SER A 41 -4.23 10.94 -4.13
N PRO A 42 -5.01 12.02 -4.37
CA PRO A 42 -6.40 12.11 -3.93
C PRO A 42 -7.22 10.95 -4.50
N GLY A 43 -7.84 10.18 -3.61
CA GLY A 43 -8.58 8.95 -3.95
C GLY A 43 -7.90 7.64 -3.51
N SER A 44 -6.61 7.66 -3.17
CA SER A 44 -5.91 6.45 -2.70
C SER A 44 -6.34 6.01 -1.30
N LEU A 45 -6.60 6.95 -0.39
CA LEU A 45 -7.08 6.62 0.95
C LEU A 45 -8.49 6.00 0.94
N PRO A 46 -9.50 6.56 0.24
CA PRO A 46 -10.77 5.88 0.03
C PRO A 46 -10.62 4.50 -0.65
N ALA A 47 -9.67 4.35 -1.58
CA ALA A 47 -9.39 3.07 -2.22
C ALA A 47 -8.89 2.01 -1.25
N MET A 48 -7.99 2.37 -0.32
CA MET A 48 -7.51 1.46 0.72
C MET A 48 -8.60 1.07 1.72
N LEU A 49 -9.51 2.00 2.05
CA LEU A 49 -10.55 1.75 3.05
C LEU A 49 -11.77 1.01 2.49
N THR A 50 -12.19 1.34 1.27
CA THR A 50 -13.41 0.79 0.65
C THR A 50 -13.13 -0.34 -0.34
N GLY A 51 -11.89 -0.44 -0.84
CA GLY A 51 -11.52 -1.34 -1.92
C GLY A 51 -11.89 -0.85 -3.32
N TRP A 52 -12.55 0.32 -3.44
CA TRP A 52 -13.02 0.86 -4.72
C TRP A 52 -12.26 2.11 -5.15
N VAL A 53 -11.94 2.19 -6.44
CA VAL A 53 -11.20 3.31 -7.07
C VAL A 53 -12.03 3.95 -8.16
N THR A 54 -11.84 5.25 -8.38
CA THR A 54 -12.43 5.93 -9.54
C THR A 54 -11.64 5.63 -10.80
N ARG A 55 -12.32 5.52 -11.95
CA ARG A 55 -11.65 5.28 -13.24
C ARG A 55 -10.67 6.39 -13.60
N ALA A 56 -10.94 7.64 -13.21
CA ALA A 56 -10.04 8.76 -13.43
C ALA A 56 -8.71 8.63 -12.66
N TRP A 57 -8.77 8.19 -11.40
CA TRP A 57 -7.58 7.90 -10.60
C TRP A 57 -6.77 6.77 -11.21
N LEU A 58 -7.45 5.70 -11.66
CA LEU A 58 -6.80 4.53 -12.23
C LEU A 58 -6.08 4.82 -13.55
N LYS A 59 -6.67 5.65 -14.41
CA LYS A 59 -6.00 6.17 -15.62
C LYS A 59 -4.72 6.96 -15.30
N LYS A 60 -4.69 7.66 -14.17
CA LYS A 60 -3.55 8.49 -13.76
C LYS A 60 -2.44 7.66 -13.09
N GLN A 61 -2.80 6.75 -12.18
CA GLN A 61 -1.81 6.00 -11.38
C GLN A 61 -1.41 4.67 -12.02
N HIS A 62 -2.37 3.94 -12.62
CA HIS A 62 -2.15 2.61 -13.17
C HIS A 62 -2.81 2.43 -14.55
N PRO A 63 -2.41 3.22 -15.57
CA PRO A 63 -3.01 3.16 -16.90
C PRO A 63 -2.86 1.79 -17.58
N LYS A 64 -1.72 1.12 -17.37
CA LYS A 64 -1.46 -0.22 -17.95
C LYS A 64 -2.41 -1.28 -17.39
N TRP A 65 -2.57 -1.29 -16.06
CA TRP A 65 -3.46 -2.23 -15.39
C TRP A 65 -4.92 -2.04 -15.81
N LEU A 66 -5.39 -0.79 -15.96
CA LEU A 66 -6.72 -0.52 -16.49
C LEU A 66 -6.90 -1.13 -17.89
N LYS A 67 -5.93 -0.94 -18.78
CA LYS A 67 -5.97 -1.50 -20.13
C LYS A 67 -6.00 -3.03 -20.11
N GLU A 68 -5.15 -3.66 -19.30
CA GLU A 68 -5.13 -5.11 -19.13
C GLU A 68 -6.47 -5.65 -18.62
N MET A 69 -7.08 -5.00 -17.61
CA MET A 69 -8.39 -5.44 -17.10
C MET A 69 -9.53 -5.28 -18.10
N GLU A 70 -9.50 -4.21 -18.90
CA GLU A 70 -10.47 -3.99 -19.98
C GLU A 70 -10.29 -5.04 -21.09
N GLU A 71 -9.07 -5.38 -21.47
CA GLU A 71 -8.76 -6.42 -22.46
C GLU A 71 -9.19 -7.83 -21.98
N HIS A 72 -8.99 -8.12 -20.70
CA HIS A 72 -9.38 -9.40 -20.11
C HIS A 72 -10.87 -9.49 -19.73
N GLY A 73 -11.62 -8.38 -19.80
CA GLY A 73 -13.03 -8.33 -19.38
C GLY A 73 -13.25 -8.62 -17.88
N THR A 74 -12.20 -8.46 -17.06
CA THR A 74 -12.22 -8.74 -15.61
C THR A 74 -12.52 -7.51 -14.76
N LEU A 75 -12.66 -6.35 -15.41
CA LEU A 75 -12.98 -5.09 -14.75
C LEU A 75 -14.39 -5.14 -14.12
N VAL A 76 -14.47 -5.16 -12.80
CA VAL A 76 -15.74 -5.06 -12.06
C VAL A 76 -16.00 -3.59 -11.72
N VAL A 77 -17.12 -3.05 -12.21
CA VAL A 77 -17.56 -1.67 -11.93
C VAL A 77 -18.73 -1.70 -10.95
N TYR A 78 -18.62 -0.93 -9.86
CA TYR A 78 -19.67 -0.86 -8.84
C TYR A 78 -20.98 -0.36 -9.46
N GLY A 79 -22.02 -1.19 -9.41
CA GLY A 79 -23.37 -0.85 -9.92
C GLY A 79 -23.68 -1.31 -11.35
N GLU A 80 -22.74 -1.95 -12.06
CA GLU A 80 -23.06 -2.66 -13.32
C GLU A 80 -23.21 -4.17 -13.05
N GLU A 81 -24.35 -4.75 -13.42
CA GLU A 81 -24.47 -6.21 -13.51
C GLU A 81 -23.58 -6.71 -14.65
N LYS A 82 -22.77 -7.72 -14.34
CA LYS A 82 -21.79 -8.38 -15.21
C LYS A 82 -22.40 -8.65 -16.59
N SER A 83 -22.09 -7.83 -17.60
CA SER A 83 -22.40 -8.16 -18.99
C SER A 83 -21.49 -9.32 -19.39
N SER A 84 -22.06 -10.53 -19.45
CA SER A 84 -21.35 -11.73 -19.92
C SER A 84 -20.62 -11.41 -21.24
N PRO A 85 -19.32 -11.69 -21.35
CA PRO A 85 -18.67 -11.64 -22.65
C PRO A 85 -19.32 -12.73 -23.50
N HIS A 86 -19.82 -12.29 -24.65
CA HIS A 86 -20.36 -13.12 -25.71
C HIS A 86 -19.43 -14.31 -25.94
N GLY A 87 -19.97 -15.52 -25.73
CA GLY A 87 -19.30 -16.74 -26.15
C GLY A 87 -19.12 -16.73 -27.66
N HIS A 88 -17.91 -17.03 -28.09
CA HIS A 88 -17.63 -17.67 -29.36
C HIS A 88 -16.92 -18.99 -29.06
#